data_AF-A0A066RIP5-F1
#
_entry.id   AF-A0A066RIP5-F1
#
_cell.length_a   1.000
_cell.length_b   1.000
_cell.length_c   1.000
_cell.angle_alpha   90.00
_cell.angle_beta   90.00
_cell.angle_gamma   90.00
#
_symmetry.space_group_name_H-M   'P 1'
#
loop_
_entity.id
_entity.type
_entity.pdbx_description
1 polymer ?
#
loop_
_entity_poly.entity_id
_entity_poly.type
_entity_poly.pdbx_seq_one_letter_code
_entity_poly.pdbx_strand_id
1 'polypeptide(L)'
;MTELTLTSFLQDWQTWAERYLAQGLSTPARHSLQFVRHWQTQAELLGFSDLASLAAQLTDHTISSKQQAQVFQQLIMKMHLLKRQAAGLQLASMVKDMSTEP
;
A
#
# COMPACT_ATOMS: atom_id res chain seq x y z
N MET A 1 -11.69 16.07 8.27
CA MET A 1 -11.07 15.49 7.07
C MET A 1 -9.66 15.11 7.46
N THR A 2 -9.31 13.84 7.48
CA THR A 2 -7.94 13.39 7.73
C THR A 2 -7.11 13.78 6.51
N GLU A 3 -6.00 14.51 6.71
CA GLU A 3 -5.09 14.82 5.60
C GLU A 3 -4.51 13.52 5.04
N LEU A 4 -4.63 13.33 3.72
CA LEU A 4 -3.98 12.23 3.02
C LEU A 4 -2.48 12.50 2.99
N THR A 5 -1.77 11.83 3.89
CA THR A 5 -0.30 11.86 3.94
C THR A 5 0.26 10.50 3.53
N LEU A 6 1.51 10.49 3.04
CA LEU A 6 2.21 9.23 2.74
C LEU A 6 2.23 8.29 3.96
N THR A 7 2.40 8.83 5.17
CA THR A 7 2.38 8.06 6.42
C THR A 7 1.02 7.39 6.65
N SER A 8 -0.08 8.15 6.55
CA SER A 8 -1.44 7.59 6.71
C SER A 8 -1.74 6.51 5.66
N PHE A 9 -1.34 6.75 4.41
CA PHE A 9 -1.49 5.77 3.31
C PHE A 9 -0.73 4.47 3.56
N LEU A 10 0.51 4.55 4.07
CA LEU A 10 1.35 3.39 4.40
C LEU A 10 0.81 2.61 5.61
N GLN A 11 0.17 3.29 6.57
CA GLN A 11 -0.41 2.69 7.77
C GLN A 11 -1.74 2.00 7.47
N ASP A 12 -2.61 2.64 6.68
CA ASP A 12 -3.87 2.06 6.20
C ASP A 12 -3.61 0.79 5.40
N TRP A 13 -2.59 0.81 4.53
CA TRP A 13 -2.13 -0.37 3.79
C TRP A 13 -1.81 -1.56 4.71
N GLN A 14 -1.01 -1.33 5.75
CA GLN A 14 -0.52 -2.42 6.59
C GLN A 14 -1.67 -3.10 7.34
N THR A 15 -2.56 -2.28 7.89
CA THR A 15 -3.77 -2.74 8.57
C THR A 15 -4.65 -3.56 7.64
N TRP A 16 -4.78 -3.12 6.38
CA TRP A 16 -5.51 -3.86 5.37
C TRP A 16 -4.83 -5.18 4.99
N ALA A 17 -3.52 -5.18 4.73
CA ALA A 17 -2.79 -6.35 4.25
C ALA A 17 -2.83 -7.50 5.27
N GLU A 18 -2.70 -7.18 6.56
CA GLU A 18 -2.83 -8.14 7.66
C GLU A 18 -4.23 -8.75 7.72
N ARG A 19 -5.28 -7.92 7.61
CA ARG A 19 -6.68 -8.38 7.58
C ARG A 19 -6.99 -9.22 6.34
N TYR A 20 -6.42 -8.85 5.20
CA TYR A 20 -6.60 -9.54 3.93
C TYR A 20 -5.97 -10.94 3.96
N LEU A 21 -4.76 -11.05 4.52
CA LEU A 21 -4.10 -12.33 4.76
C LEU A 21 -4.87 -13.22 5.73
N ALA A 22 -5.35 -12.65 6.85
CA ALA A 22 -6.08 -13.41 7.86
C ALA A 22 -7.40 -14.02 7.35
N GLN A 23 -8.06 -13.39 6.36
CA GLN A 23 -9.30 -13.88 5.75
C GLN A 23 -9.07 -14.93 4.66
N GLY A 24 -7.85 -15.05 4.15
CA GLY A 24 -7.52 -15.90 3.00
C GLY A 24 -7.76 -15.18 1.67
N LEU A 25 -6.77 -15.29 0.77
CA LEU A 25 -6.73 -14.55 -0.49
C LEU A 25 -7.82 -14.96 -1.48
N SER A 26 -8.44 -16.12 -1.30
CA SER A 26 -9.33 -16.77 -2.28
C SER A 26 -10.73 -16.16 -2.37
N THR A 27 -11.23 -15.58 -1.27
CA THR A 27 -12.58 -15.01 -1.17
C THR A 27 -12.56 -13.84 -0.20
N PRO A 28 -12.06 -12.68 -0.63
CA PRO A 28 -12.03 -11.51 0.23
C PRO A 28 -13.44 -11.06 0.61
N ALA A 29 -13.65 -10.72 1.88
CA ALA A 29 -14.93 -10.19 2.33
C ALA A 29 -15.27 -8.88 1.60
N ARG A 30 -16.56 -8.57 1.42
CA ARG A 30 -17.03 -7.31 0.79
C ARG A 30 -16.41 -6.06 1.43
N HIS A 31 -16.24 -6.09 2.74
CA HIS A 31 -15.58 -5.01 3.49
C HIS A 31 -14.11 -4.84 3.08
N SER A 32 -13.39 -5.95 2.91
CA SER A 32 -11.98 -5.93 2.45
C SER A 32 -11.86 -5.33 1.04
N LEU A 33 -12.81 -5.61 0.14
CA LEU A 33 -12.87 -5.02 -1.20
C LEU A 33 -13.13 -3.50 -1.17
N GLN A 34 -13.99 -3.02 -0.26
CA GLN A 34 -14.20 -1.57 -0.09
C GLN A 34 -12.93 -0.87 0.39
N PHE A 35 -12.18 -1.49 1.30
CA PHE A 35 -10.87 -0.97 1.72
C PHE A 35 -9.86 -0.94 0.56
N VAL A 36 -9.79 -1.99 -0.27
CA VAL A 36 -8.90 -1.99 -1.45
C VAL A 36 -9.24 -0.85 -2.39
N ARG A 37 -10.52 -0.61 -2.66
CA ARG A 37 -10.96 0.48 -3.54
C ARG A 37 -10.64 1.86 -2.94
N HIS A 38 -10.86 2.04 -1.64
CA HIS A 38 -10.49 3.28 -0.98
C HIS A 38 -8.98 3.53 -1.06
N TRP A 39 -8.19 2.50 -0.78
CA TRP A 39 -6.73 2.56 -0.85
C TRP A 39 -6.24 2.79 -2.28
N GLN A 40 -6.87 2.17 -3.28
CA GLN A 40 -6.59 2.42 -4.69
C GLN A 40 -6.75 3.91 -5.02
N THR A 41 -7.86 4.55 -4.61
CA THR A 41 -8.07 5.98 -4.82
C THR A 41 -7.00 6.83 -4.13
N GLN A 42 -6.60 6.47 -2.91
CA GLN A 42 -5.49 7.15 -2.22
C GLN A 42 -4.16 7.00 -2.99
N ALA A 43 -3.89 5.80 -3.54
CA ALA A 43 -2.69 5.55 -4.33
C ALA A 43 -2.68 6.39 -5.61
N GLU A 44 -3.81 6.55 -6.30
CA GLU A 44 -3.94 7.42 -7.47
C GLU A 44 -3.70 8.89 -7.12
N LEU A 45 -4.27 9.37 -6.02
CA LEU A 45 -4.08 10.75 -5.55
C LEU A 45 -2.63 11.07 -5.20
N LEU A 46 -1.88 10.07 -4.72
CA LEU A 46 -0.45 10.20 -4.41
C LEU A 46 0.46 9.94 -5.64
N GLY A 47 -0.11 9.66 -6.81
CA GLY A 47 0.64 9.41 -8.04
C GLY A 47 1.22 7.99 -8.17
N PHE A 48 0.81 7.05 -7.32
CA PHE A 48 1.24 5.66 -7.36
C PHE A 48 0.36 4.81 -8.29
N SER A 49 0.36 5.13 -9.58
CA SER A 49 -0.46 4.47 -10.61
C SER A 49 -0.26 2.95 -10.68
N ASP A 50 0.98 2.48 -10.56
CA ASP A 50 1.31 1.05 -10.49
C ASP A 50 0.61 0.34 -9.33
N LEU A 51 0.59 0.97 -8.16
CA LEU A 51 -0.03 0.42 -6.96
C LEU A 51 -1.56 0.38 -7.10
N ALA A 52 -2.14 1.44 -7.65
CA ALA A 52 -3.56 1.51 -7.97
C ALA A 52 -3.97 0.41 -8.97
N SER A 53 -3.17 0.18 -10.00
CA SER A 53 -3.41 -0.88 -10.98
C SER A 53 -3.41 -2.29 -10.37
N LEU A 54 -2.45 -2.58 -9.48
CA LEU A 54 -2.40 -3.86 -8.77
C LEU A 54 -3.58 -4.02 -7.81
N ALA A 55 -3.97 -2.95 -7.10
CA ALA A 55 -5.15 -2.97 -6.25
C ALA A 55 -6.45 -3.21 -7.04
N ALA A 56 -6.60 -2.60 -8.21
CA ALA A 56 -7.74 -2.83 -9.08
C ALA A 56 -7.85 -4.31 -9.50
N GLN A 57 -6.72 -4.93 -9.87
CA GLN A 57 -6.66 -6.36 -10.19
C GLN A 57 -7.08 -7.25 -9.01
N LEU A 58 -6.75 -6.89 -7.76
CA LEU A 58 -7.19 -7.66 -6.58
C LEU A 58 -8.71 -7.64 -6.38
N THR A 59 -9.40 -6.62 -6.91
CA THR A 59 -10.86 -6.51 -6.85
C THR A 59 -11.57 -7.08 -8.08
N ASP A 60 -10.80 -7.55 -9.07
CA ASP A 60 -11.34 -8.19 -10.26
C ASP A 60 -11.82 -9.60 -9.92
N HIS A 61 -13.11 -9.86 -10.14
CA HIS A 61 -13.72 -11.15 -9.87
C HIS A 61 -13.43 -12.20 -10.96
N THR A 62 -12.74 -11.82 -12.03
CA THR A 62 -12.42 -12.69 -13.16
C THR A 62 -11.08 -13.40 -13.04
N ILE A 63 -10.20 -12.97 -12.12
CA ILE A 63 -8.87 -13.57 -11.94
C ILE A 63 -8.93 -14.80 -11.01
N SER A 64 -8.08 -15.78 -11.30
CA SER A 64 -7.93 -16.97 -10.46
C SER A 64 -7.28 -16.66 -9.11
N SER A 65 -7.53 -17.48 -8.09
CA SER A 65 -6.90 -17.31 -6.77
C SER A 65 -5.36 -17.32 -6.82
N LYS A 66 -4.77 -18.05 -7.78
CA LYS A 66 -3.31 -18.04 -8.03
C LYS A 66 -2.83 -16.68 -8.54
N GLN A 67 -3.54 -16.09 -9.50
CA GLN A 67 -3.24 -14.75 -10.00
C GLN A 67 -3.44 -13.71 -8.90
N GLN A 68 -4.50 -13.83 -8.10
CA GLN A 68 -4.75 -12.94 -6.97
C GLN A 68 -3.61 -12.98 -5.94
N ALA A 69 -3.07 -14.16 -5.63
CA ALA A 69 -1.90 -14.30 -4.77
C ALA A 69 -0.63 -13.67 -5.38
N GLN A 70 -0.43 -13.82 -6.69
CA GLN A 70 0.69 -13.19 -7.40
C GLN A 70 0.60 -11.65 -7.38
N VAL A 71 -0.57 -11.09 -7.68
CA VAL A 71 -0.83 -9.65 -7.63
C VAL A 71 -0.61 -9.14 -6.20
N PHE A 72 -1.14 -9.85 -5.20
CA PHE A 72 -0.95 -9.49 -3.80
C PHE A 72 0.53 -9.49 -3.38
N GLN A 73 1.29 -10.50 -3.82
CA GLN A 73 2.73 -10.58 -3.59
C GLN A 73 3.49 -9.39 -4.23
N GLN A 74 3.15 -9.03 -5.47
CA GLN A 74 3.74 -7.87 -6.13
C GLN A 74 3.43 -6.57 -5.38
N LEU A 75 2.20 -6.44 -4.87
CA LEU A 75 1.76 -5.30 -4.09
C LEU A 75 2.54 -5.17 -2.78
N ILE A 76 2.68 -6.27 -2.02
CA ILE A 76 3.51 -6.33 -0.81
C ILE A 76 4.94 -5.88 -1.12
N MET A 77 5.54 -6.41 -2.20
CA MET A 77 6.94 -6.13 -2.53
C MET A 77 7.14 -4.64 -2.89
N LYS A 78 6.25 -4.05 -3.69
CA LYS A 78 6.29 -2.61 -4.00
C LYS A 78 6.08 -1.75 -2.75
N MET A 79 5.19 -2.16 -1.84
CA MET A 79 4.96 -1.43 -0.60
C MET A 79 6.14 -1.51 0.37
N HIS A 80 6.86 -2.63 0.44
CA HIS A 80 8.11 -2.70 1.19
C HIS A 80 9.19 -1.77 0.63
N LEU A 81 9.32 -1.71 -0.70
CA LEU A 81 10.25 -0.78 -1.34
C LEU A 81 9.89 0.67 -1.04
N LEU A 82 8.61 1.03 -1.13
CA LEU A 82 8.12 2.37 -0.81
C LEU A 82 8.38 2.74 0.65
N LYS A 83 8.10 1.83 1.60
CA LYS A 83 8.41 2.04 3.03
C LYS A 83 9.91 2.25 3.26
N ARG A 84 10.76 1.47 2.60
CA ARG A 84 12.22 1.60 2.71
C ARG A 84 12.72 2.93 2.15
N GLN A 85 12.18 3.38 1.03
CA GLN A 85 12.51 4.68 0.45
C GLN A 85 12.06 5.84 1.34
N ALA A 86 10.84 5.77 1.88
CA ALA A 86 10.33 6.76 2.83
C ALA A 86 11.20 6.86 4.09
N ALA A 87 11.61 5.72 4.67
CA ALA A 87 12.53 5.70 5.80
C ALA A 87 13.92 6.25 5.45
N GLY A 88 14.45 5.93 4.26
CA GLY A 88 15.73 6.46 3.78
C GLY A 88 15.72 7.97 3.62
N LEU A 89 14.63 8.55 3.12
CA LEU A 89 14.45 9.99 2.99
C LEU A 89 14.36 10.68 4.36
N GLN A 90 13.64 10.09 5.32
CA GLN A 90 13.55 10.61 6.70
C GLN A 90 14.92 10.60 7.40
N LEU A 91 15.68 9.53 7.25
CA LEU A 91 17.05 9.45 7.79
C LEU A 91 17.97 10.49 7.12
N ALA A 92 17.86 10.66 5.81
CA ALA A 92 18.64 11.66 5.08
C ALA A 92 18.32 13.10 5.53
N SER A 93 17.04 13.41 5.81
CA SER A 93 16.67 14.71 6.38
C SER A 93 17.24 14.90 7.79
N MET A 94 17.15 13.89 8.66
CA MET A 94 17.70 13.99 10.03
C MET A 94 19.22 14.20 10.05
N VAL A 95 19.96 13.50 9.17
CA VAL A 95 21.43 13.67 9.06
C VAL A 95 21.77 15.06 8.52
N LYS A 96 20.98 15.59 7.59
CA LYS A 96 21.18 16.95 7.05
C LYS A 96 20.99 18.01 8.14
N ASP A 97 19.98 17.87 8.99
CA ASP A 97 19.69 18.81 10.07
C ASP A 97 20.76 18.74 11.18
N MET A 98 21.31 17.55 11.47
CA MET A 98 22.44 17.37 12.40
C MET A 98 23.79 17.87 11.85
N SER A 99 23.92 18.01 10.53
CA SER A 99 25.16 18.50 9.89
C SER A 99 25.22 20.03 9.79
N THR A 100 24.22 20.73 10.34
CA THR A 100 24.08 22.20 10.29
C THR A 100 24.24 22.91 11.63
N GLU A 101 24.67 22.23 12.70
CA GLU A 101 25.11 22.90 13.93
C GLU A 101 26.63 23.18 13.89
N PRO A 102 27.06 24.45 14.10
CA PRO A 102 28.47 24.86 14.13
C PRO A 102 29.22 24.45 15.41
#